data_AF-A0A0S7WRP4-F1
#
_entry.id   AF-A0A0S7WRP4-F1
#
_cell.length_a   1.000
_cell.length_b   1.000
_cell.length_c   1.000
_cell.angle_alpha   90.00
_cell.angle_beta   90.00
_cell.angle_gamma   90.00
#
_symmetry.space_group_name_H-M   'P 1'
#
loop_
_entity.id
_entity.type
_entity.pdbx_description
1 polymer ?
#
loop_
_entity_poly.entity_id
_entity_poly.type
_entity_poly.pdbx_seq_one_letter_code
_entity_poly.pdbx_strand_id
1 'polypeptide(L)'
;MMRRSIFLTGLMAVMLVSLAYAASAVKVAPVTEDRCAEPGQVTPADFCDPLWAWDMEAQTGDNHILGNEWKWGYHWVTGGNSGLDPNYIYQYDDVGNLVGTYQQMAGSNGWGLRDLAEDEDYIYGSFSMNLDAYDEFGNYVTSIPGPENPNRALARDPDTGVWWTGDFYDPIYSFTSPPLVVLTTTPDAVYAKYGMAFDICSPDGPWLWVFEQNLYVLRQFDPVALVYTGVSCTVNSGIPSSVAGGCCFDDHRGLCW
;
A
#
# COMPACT_ATOMS: atom_id res chain seq x y z
N MET A 1 52.07 54.29 16.15
CA MET A 1 51.74 53.54 14.90
C MET A 1 51.31 52.14 15.34
N MET A 2 50.08 51.72 14.99
CA MET A 2 49.48 50.35 14.95
C MET A 2 50.17 49.20 15.71
N ARG A 3 49.54 48.29 16.46
CA ARG A 3 48.23 47.60 16.39
C ARG A 3 48.11 46.76 17.70
N ARG A 4 47.07 46.86 18.55
CA ARG A 4 45.88 45.97 18.67
C ARG A 4 46.09 44.53 18.14
N SER A 5 45.68 43.42 18.73
CA SER A 5 45.10 43.02 20.02
C SER A 5 45.14 41.48 20.02
N ILE A 6 45.05 40.90 21.21
CA ILE A 6 44.89 39.50 21.61
C ILE A 6 43.78 38.77 20.81
N PHE A 7 43.97 37.51 20.40
CA PHE A 7 43.22 36.35 20.91
C PHE A 7 43.69 35.02 20.29
N LEU A 8 43.89 34.08 21.21
CA LEU A 8 44.22 32.67 21.07
C LEU A 8 43.00 31.86 20.57
N THR A 9 43.23 30.60 20.23
CA THR A 9 42.27 29.49 20.02
C THR A 9 41.51 29.44 18.69
N GLY A 10 42.12 28.75 17.72
CA GLY A 10 41.45 28.12 16.58
C GLY A 10 41.95 26.69 16.46
N LEU A 11 41.20 25.76 17.04
CA LEU A 11 41.46 24.32 17.05
C LEU A 11 41.35 23.79 15.61
N MET A 12 42.48 23.48 14.94
CA MET A 12 42.46 22.65 13.73
C MET A 12 42.20 21.19 14.17
N ALA A 13 40.93 20.82 14.25
CA ALA A 13 40.51 19.42 14.19
C ALA A 13 40.03 19.16 12.76
N VAL A 14 40.93 18.68 11.90
CA VAL A 14 40.54 18.05 10.65
C VAL A 14 39.87 16.74 11.04
N MET A 15 38.54 16.73 11.08
CA MET A 15 37.77 15.49 11.20
C MET A 15 38.06 14.64 9.96
N LEU A 16 38.74 13.52 10.18
CA LEU A 16 38.71 12.37 9.30
C LEU A 16 37.25 11.94 9.18
N VAL A 17 36.62 12.24 8.05
CA VAL A 17 35.38 11.58 7.65
C VAL A 17 35.77 10.15 7.30
N SER A 18 35.63 9.24 8.26
CA SER A 18 35.64 7.82 7.97
C SER A 18 34.39 7.53 7.15
N LEU A 19 34.57 7.30 5.86
CA LEU A 19 33.57 6.70 4.99
C LEU A 19 33.40 5.24 5.42
N ALA A 20 32.61 5.00 6.46
CA ALA A 20 32.13 3.65 6.75
C ALA A 20 31.02 3.36 5.74
N TYR A 21 31.40 2.75 4.62
CA TYR A 21 30.45 1.99 3.82
C TYR A 21 30.09 0.77 4.65
N ALA A 22 29.10 0.91 5.53
CA ALA A 22 28.41 -0.26 6.03
C ALA A 22 27.73 -0.86 4.81
N ALA A 23 28.20 -2.03 4.37
CA ALA A 23 27.36 -2.90 3.55
C ALA A 23 26.13 -3.18 4.42
N SER A 24 25.04 -2.45 4.18
CA SER A 24 23.75 -2.79 4.76
C SER A 24 23.46 -4.18 4.22
N ALA A 25 23.53 -5.20 5.07
CA ALA A 25 22.91 -6.46 4.75
C ALA A 25 21.46 -6.11 4.43
N VAL A 26 20.99 -6.47 3.23
CA VAL A 26 19.60 -6.23 2.85
C VAL A 26 18.74 -6.88 3.94
N LYS A 27 17.99 -6.04 4.66
CA LYS A 27 17.06 -6.46 5.69
C LYS A 27 15.88 -7.08 4.93
N VAL A 28 15.47 -8.27 5.36
CA VAL A 28 14.61 -9.19 4.60
C VAL A 28 13.59 -9.75 5.58
N ALA A 29 12.29 -9.54 5.32
CA ALA A 29 11.29 -10.16 6.17
C ALA A 29 11.29 -11.70 6.05
N PRO A 30 11.13 -12.43 7.17
CA PRO A 30 10.98 -13.88 7.14
C PRO A 30 9.57 -14.30 6.72
N VAL A 31 9.38 -14.77 5.47
CA VAL A 31 8.10 -15.26 4.88
C VAL A 31 7.45 -16.45 5.63
N THR A 32 8.00 -16.91 6.76
CA THR A 32 7.68 -18.21 7.38
C THR A 32 6.93 -18.16 8.71
N GLU A 33 6.54 -16.99 9.22
CA GLU A 33 5.80 -16.88 10.49
C GLU A 33 4.47 -16.16 10.27
N ASP A 34 3.39 -16.68 10.87
CA ASP A 34 2.07 -16.07 10.93
C ASP A 34 2.15 -14.86 11.89
N ARG A 35 2.21 -13.65 11.34
CA ARG A 35 2.81 -12.49 12.03
C ARG A 35 1.85 -11.70 12.93
N CYS A 36 0.58 -12.09 13.00
CA CYS A 36 -0.42 -11.47 13.88
C CYS A 36 -1.13 -12.47 14.80
N ALA A 37 -0.70 -13.75 14.82
CA ALA A 37 -1.26 -14.75 15.71
C ALA A 37 -0.84 -14.51 17.17
N GLU A 38 -1.80 -14.52 18.09
CA GLU A 38 -1.55 -14.66 19.53
C GLU A 38 -0.61 -15.86 19.79
N PRO A 39 0.25 -15.82 20.83
CA PRO A 39 1.20 -16.90 21.11
C PRO A 39 0.48 -18.24 21.30
N GLY A 40 0.52 -19.11 20.28
CA GLY A 40 -0.04 -20.46 20.37
C GLY A 40 -0.83 -20.99 19.18
N GLN A 41 -1.05 -20.21 18.11
CA GLN A 41 -1.62 -20.72 16.87
C GLN A 41 -0.54 -20.76 15.77
N VAL A 42 0.06 -21.92 15.56
CA VAL A 42 0.91 -22.17 14.38
C VAL A 42 0.52 -23.49 13.73
N THR A 43 -0.15 -23.37 12.59
CA THR A 43 0.16 -24.21 11.43
C THR A 43 0.66 -23.24 10.36
N PRO A 44 1.88 -23.38 9.81
CA PRO A 44 2.46 -22.40 8.88
C PRO A 44 1.63 -22.35 7.59
N ALA A 45 0.77 -21.36 7.46
CA ALA A 45 0.40 -20.81 6.17
C ALA A 45 1.53 -19.86 5.79
N ASP A 46 2.08 -19.99 4.59
CA ASP A 46 3.14 -19.07 4.14
C ASP A 46 2.56 -17.64 4.17
N PHE A 47 3.36 -16.61 4.50
CA PHE A 47 2.90 -15.23 4.68
C PHE A 47 2.06 -14.65 3.51
N CYS A 48 2.10 -15.30 2.34
CA CYS A 48 1.37 -14.90 1.14
C CYS A 48 0.34 -15.92 0.66
N ASP A 49 0.11 -16.97 1.44
CA ASP A 49 -1.04 -17.84 1.23
C ASP A 49 -2.32 -17.08 1.59
N PRO A 50 -3.39 -17.22 0.80
CA PRO A 50 -4.66 -16.63 1.16
C PRO A 50 -5.15 -17.29 2.46
N LEU A 51 -5.34 -16.50 3.52
CA LEU A 51 -6.01 -16.94 4.73
C LEU A 51 -7.47 -17.32 4.45
N TRP A 52 -8.05 -16.67 3.44
CA TRP A 52 -9.42 -16.84 2.95
C TRP A 52 -9.48 -16.34 1.50
N ALA A 53 -10.42 -16.87 0.71
CA ALA A 53 -10.65 -16.45 -0.66
C ALA A 53 -12.15 -16.56 -0.97
N TRP A 54 -12.71 -15.53 -1.60
CA TRP A 54 -14.12 -15.43 -1.94
C TRP A 54 -14.32 -15.01 -3.40
N ASP A 55 -15.35 -15.55 -4.04
CA ASP A 55 -15.74 -15.16 -5.40
C ASP A 55 -16.63 -13.92 -5.33
N MET A 56 -15.98 -12.75 -5.28
CA MET A 56 -16.65 -11.46 -5.18
C MET A 56 -17.46 -11.14 -6.45
N GLU A 57 -16.96 -11.53 -7.63
CA GLU A 57 -17.67 -11.32 -8.91
C GLU A 57 -19.01 -12.05 -8.93
N ALA A 58 -19.09 -13.26 -8.39
CA ALA A 58 -20.35 -14.01 -8.31
C ALA A 58 -21.40 -13.33 -7.43
N GLN A 59 -20.98 -12.62 -6.37
CA GLN A 59 -21.89 -11.93 -5.45
C GLN A 59 -22.35 -10.56 -5.98
N THR A 60 -21.51 -9.88 -6.75
CA THR A 60 -21.78 -8.50 -7.23
C THR A 60 -22.26 -8.45 -8.67
N GLY A 61 -21.89 -9.44 -9.49
CA GLY A 61 -22.00 -9.37 -10.95
C GLY A 61 -21.00 -8.39 -11.59
N ASP A 62 -19.99 -7.96 -10.85
CA ASP A 62 -18.95 -7.04 -11.29
C ASP A 62 -17.65 -7.79 -11.59
N ASN A 63 -17.17 -7.75 -12.83
CA ASN A 63 -15.90 -8.36 -13.23
C ASN A 63 -14.70 -7.39 -13.22
N HIS A 64 -14.89 -6.20 -12.65
CA HIS A 64 -13.85 -5.21 -12.39
C HIS A 64 -13.70 -5.03 -10.87
N ILE A 65 -13.40 -6.11 -10.15
CA ILE A 65 -13.03 -6.07 -8.73
C ILE A 65 -11.56 -5.68 -8.62
N LEU A 66 -11.27 -4.50 -8.05
CA LEU A 66 -9.97 -3.85 -8.27
C LEU A 66 -9.21 -3.41 -7.02
N GLY A 67 -9.76 -3.42 -5.83
CA GLY A 67 -9.10 -2.86 -4.65
C GLY A 67 -9.71 -3.41 -3.41
N ASN A 68 -8.95 -3.45 -2.32
CA ASN A 68 -9.39 -4.04 -1.06
C ASN A 68 -8.71 -3.33 0.10
N GLU A 69 -9.48 -2.97 1.13
CA GLU A 69 -8.97 -2.45 2.39
C GLU A 69 -9.80 -2.98 3.56
N TRP A 70 -9.15 -3.26 4.68
CA TRP A 70 -9.81 -3.65 5.92
C TRP A 70 -10.02 -2.42 6.80
N LYS A 71 -11.28 -2.02 7.01
CA LYS A 71 -11.63 -0.89 7.88
C LYS A 71 -13.01 -1.05 8.51
N TRP A 72 -13.15 -0.56 9.74
CA TRP A 72 -14.41 -0.57 10.49
C TRP A 72 -15.04 -1.98 10.64
N GLY A 73 -14.21 -3.03 10.66
CA GLY A 73 -14.64 -4.41 10.79
C GLY A 73 -15.15 -5.06 9.51
N TYR A 74 -14.88 -4.47 8.35
CA TYR A 74 -15.30 -4.99 7.04
C TYR A 74 -14.17 -4.93 6.02
N HIS A 75 -14.26 -5.79 5.01
CA HIS A 75 -13.53 -5.62 3.76
C HIS A 75 -14.28 -4.65 2.86
N TRP A 76 -13.63 -3.55 2.50
CA TRP A 76 -14.10 -2.59 1.52
C TRP A 76 -13.44 -2.89 0.20
N VAL A 77 -14.24 -3.09 -0.84
CA VAL A 77 -13.78 -3.59 -2.12
C VAL A 77 -14.25 -2.67 -3.24
N THR A 78 -13.36 -2.23 -4.11
CA THR A 78 -13.72 -1.36 -5.23
C THR A 78 -14.14 -2.17 -6.45
N GLY A 79 -15.19 -1.68 -7.12
CA GLY A 79 -15.79 -2.29 -8.29
C GLY A 79 -15.99 -1.29 -9.43
N GLY A 80 -15.55 -1.64 -10.63
CA GLY A 80 -15.79 -0.88 -11.87
C GLY A 80 -17.13 -1.18 -12.55
N ASN A 81 -18.03 -1.90 -11.88
CA ASN A 81 -19.36 -2.31 -12.34
C ASN A 81 -19.35 -2.87 -13.77
N SER A 82 -18.37 -3.74 -14.07
CA SER A 82 -18.15 -4.32 -15.39
C SER A 82 -18.06 -3.30 -16.54
N GLY A 83 -17.59 -2.08 -16.28
CA GLY A 83 -17.48 -1.01 -17.27
C GLY A 83 -18.71 -0.11 -17.39
N LEU A 84 -19.70 -0.28 -16.51
CA LEU A 84 -20.94 0.47 -16.52
C LEU A 84 -20.99 1.51 -15.40
N ASP A 85 -21.62 2.65 -15.66
CA ASP A 85 -21.88 3.64 -14.62
C ASP A 85 -23.22 3.37 -13.90
N PRO A 86 -23.32 3.64 -12.58
CA PRO A 86 -22.22 4.07 -11.71
C PRO A 86 -21.33 2.89 -11.25
N ASN A 87 -20.10 3.19 -10.88
CA ASN A 87 -19.19 2.25 -10.19
C ASN A 87 -19.52 2.14 -8.70
N TYR A 88 -19.05 1.08 -8.04
CA TYR A 88 -19.43 0.77 -6.66
C TYR A 88 -18.23 0.49 -5.74
N ILE A 89 -18.45 0.69 -4.44
CA ILE A 89 -17.66 0.15 -3.35
C ILE A 89 -18.55 -0.88 -2.65
N TYR A 90 -18.06 -2.11 -2.55
CA TYR A 90 -18.72 -3.23 -1.91
C TYR A 90 -18.17 -3.41 -0.50
N GLN A 91 -19.03 -3.79 0.44
CA GLN A 91 -18.62 -4.09 1.81
C GLN A 91 -18.92 -5.54 2.12
N TYR A 92 -17.92 -6.27 2.61
CA TYR A 92 -18.01 -7.66 3.00
C TYR A 92 -17.71 -7.84 4.49
N ASP A 93 -18.46 -8.73 5.13
CA ASP A 93 -18.16 -9.18 6.49
C ASP A 93 -16.93 -10.11 6.54
N ASP A 94 -16.53 -10.50 7.76
CA ASP A 94 -15.33 -11.31 8.01
C ASP A 94 -15.43 -12.77 7.53
N VAL A 95 -16.58 -13.18 7.01
CA VAL A 95 -16.80 -14.50 6.41
C VAL A 95 -17.15 -14.44 4.93
N GLY A 96 -17.08 -13.25 4.31
CA GLY A 96 -17.22 -13.04 2.88
C GLY A 96 -18.64 -12.83 2.37
N ASN A 97 -19.60 -12.47 3.22
CA ASN A 97 -20.93 -12.07 2.75
C ASN A 97 -20.93 -10.60 2.34
N LEU A 98 -21.51 -10.31 1.17
CA LEU A 98 -21.79 -8.93 0.77
C LEU A 98 -22.87 -8.32 1.69
N VAL A 99 -22.51 -7.31 2.46
CA VAL A 99 -23.38 -6.63 3.43
C VAL A 99 -23.68 -5.19 3.06
N GLY A 100 -22.93 -4.60 2.12
CA GLY A 100 -23.14 -3.23 1.65
C GLY A 100 -22.73 -3.02 0.20
N THR A 101 -23.38 -2.05 -0.45
CA THR A 101 -23.04 -1.59 -1.80
C THR A 101 -23.28 -0.10 -1.87
N TYR A 102 -22.22 0.63 -2.20
CA TYR A 102 -22.18 2.09 -2.14
C TYR A 102 -21.70 2.63 -3.48
N GLN A 103 -22.27 3.73 -3.92
CA GLN A 103 -21.89 4.33 -5.19
C GLN A 103 -20.58 5.12 -5.03
N GLN A 104 -19.61 4.87 -5.92
CA GLN A 104 -18.43 5.73 -6.05
C GLN A 104 -18.82 7.13 -6.55
N MET A 105 -17.96 8.12 -6.34
CA MET A 105 -18.21 9.48 -6.81
C MET A 105 -18.51 9.53 -8.31
N ALA A 106 -19.42 10.44 -8.68
CA ALA A 106 -19.82 10.60 -10.07
C ALA A 106 -18.62 10.98 -10.96
N GLY A 107 -18.48 10.29 -12.09
CA GLY A 107 -17.39 10.51 -13.04
C GLY A 107 -16.17 9.61 -12.84
N SER A 108 -16.21 8.66 -11.91
CA SER A 108 -15.29 7.52 -11.90
C SER A 108 -15.32 6.83 -13.26
N ASN A 109 -14.16 6.55 -13.87
CA ASN A 109 -14.09 5.94 -15.21
C ASN A 109 -14.56 4.47 -15.16
N GLY A 110 -14.81 3.81 -16.29
CA GLY A 110 -15.36 2.43 -16.32
C GLY A 110 -14.53 1.33 -15.64
N TRP A 111 -13.40 1.66 -15.02
CA TRP A 111 -12.68 0.75 -14.16
C TRP A 111 -12.94 1.01 -12.66
N GLY A 112 -13.54 2.12 -12.26
CA GLY A 112 -13.72 2.43 -10.83
C GLY A 112 -12.47 3.03 -10.17
N LEU A 113 -12.49 3.10 -8.85
CA LEU A 113 -11.29 3.24 -8.03
C LEU A 113 -10.41 1.99 -8.20
N ARG A 114 -9.08 2.14 -8.13
CA ARG A 114 -8.13 1.02 -8.14
C ARG A 114 -8.04 0.43 -6.74
N ASP A 115 -6.88 0.46 -6.14
CA ASP A 115 -6.64 0.04 -4.77
C ASP A 115 -7.30 0.98 -3.73
N LEU A 116 -7.29 0.55 -2.48
CA LEU A 116 -7.75 1.34 -1.33
C LEU A 116 -6.63 1.44 -0.30
N ALA A 117 -6.58 2.56 0.41
CA ALA A 117 -5.83 2.72 1.65
C ALA A 117 -6.63 3.54 2.66
N GLU A 118 -6.32 3.44 3.94
CA GLU A 118 -7.08 4.10 5.01
C GLU A 118 -6.28 5.12 5.83
N ASP A 119 -7.00 6.04 6.46
CA ASP A 119 -6.54 6.79 7.62
C ASP A 119 -7.53 6.64 8.78
N GLU A 120 -7.34 7.34 9.90
CA GLU A 120 -8.21 7.23 11.07
C GLU A 120 -9.71 7.40 10.74
N ASP A 121 -10.06 8.26 9.79
CA ASP A 121 -11.43 8.71 9.54
C ASP A 121 -12.06 8.14 8.27
N TYR A 122 -11.28 7.74 7.25
CA TYR A 122 -11.81 7.39 5.92
C TYR A 122 -11.04 6.25 5.23
N ILE A 123 -11.68 5.64 4.23
CA ILE A 123 -10.99 4.90 3.16
C ILE A 123 -10.79 5.82 1.96
N TYR A 124 -9.69 5.63 1.23
CA TYR A 124 -9.30 6.41 0.07
C TYR A 124 -9.01 5.49 -1.11
N GLY A 125 -9.52 5.82 -2.28
CA GLY A 125 -9.16 5.16 -3.53
C GLY A 125 -8.88 6.16 -4.63
N SER A 126 -8.43 5.70 -5.79
CA SER A 126 -8.13 6.59 -6.91
C SER A 126 -8.53 6.02 -8.26
N PHE A 127 -9.22 6.84 -9.06
CA PHE A 127 -9.42 6.62 -10.51
C PHE A 127 -8.82 7.75 -11.36
N SER A 128 -8.31 8.80 -10.71
CA SER A 128 -7.81 10.04 -11.30
C SER A 128 -6.51 10.47 -10.61
N MET A 129 -6.07 11.71 -10.78
CA MET A 129 -4.90 12.22 -10.05
C MET A 129 -5.12 12.36 -8.53
N ASN A 130 -6.39 12.32 -8.09
CA ASN A 130 -6.73 12.50 -6.69
C ASN A 130 -7.02 11.17 -5.98
N LEU A 131 -6.92 11.21 -4.66
CA LEU A 131 -7.41 10.20 -3.73
C LEU A 131 -8.76 10.67 -3.20
N ASP A 132 -9.81 9.90 -3.49
CA ASP A 132 -11.19 10.19 -3.15
C ASP A 132 -11.59 9.42 -1.89
N ALA A 133 -12.05 10.16 -0.89
CA ALA A 133 -12.31 9.67 0.46
C ALA A 133 -13.78 9.29 0.68
N TYR A 134 -14.01 8.20 1.41
CA TYR A 134 -15.34 7.71 1.78
C TYR A 134 -15.43 7.41 3.27
N ASP A 135 -16.59 7.70 3.87
CA ASP A 135 -16.86 7.45 5.29
C ASP A 135 -17.38 6.02 5.58
N GLU A 136 -17.60 5.72 6.86
CA GLU A 136 -18.09 4.42 7.36
C GLU A 136 -19.48 4.02 6.85
N PHE A 137 -20.20 4.97 6.25
CA PHE A 137 -21.51 4.75 5.62
C PHE A 137 -21.42 4.67 4.09
N GLY A 138 -20.20 4.71 3.53
CA GLY A 138 -19.92 4.66 2.10
C GLY A 138 -20.25 5.96 1.36
N ASN A 139 -20.39 7.09 2.05
CA ASN A 139 -20.59 8.39 1.40
C ASN A 139 -19.24 8.95 0.95
N TYR A 140 -19.19 9.52 -0.25
CA TYR A 140 -18.06 10.35 -0.67
C TYR A 140 -17.96 11.61 0.21
N VAL A 141 -16.76 11.92 0.70
CA VAL A 141 -16.51 13.02 1.64
C VAL A 141 -15.67 14.12 1.01
N THR A 142 -14.48 13.78 0.51
CA THR A 142 -13.49 14.74 0.03
C THR A 142 -12.54 14.10 -0.98
N SER A 143 -11.64 14.91 -1.54
CA SER A 143 -10.62 14.48 -2.50
C SER A 143 -9.32 15.23 -2.20
N ILE A 144 -8.20 14.51 -2.12
CA ILE A 144 -6.86 15.07 -1.91
C ILE A 144 -5.97 14.79 -3.11
N PRO A 145 -5.06 15.71 -3.50
CA PRO A 145 -4.20 15.48 -4.65
C PRO A 145 -3.15 14.39 -4.36
N GLY A 146 -2.89 13.53 -5.35
CA GLY A 146 -1.80 12.56 -5.39
C GLY A 146 -0.84 12.83 -6.56
N PRO A 147 0.31 12.12 -6.62
CA PRO A 147 1.31 12.32 -7.67
C PRO A 147 1.05 11.53 -8.96
N GLU A 148 0.14 10.57 -8.97
CA GLU A 148 -0.10 9.65 -10.10
C GLU A 148 -1.54 9.67 -10.62
N ASN A 149 -1.77 9.21 -11.87
CA ASN A 149 -3.10 9.22 -12.49
C ASN A 149 -3.43 7.91 -13.25
N PRO A 150 -4.09 6.92 -12.61
CA PRO A 150 -4.51 6.92 -11.22
C PRO A 150 -3.36 6.64 -10.25
N ASN A 151 -3.55 6.99 -8.99
CA ASN A 151 -2.72 6.46 -7.91
C ASN A 151 -3.13 4.99 -7.73
N ARG A 152 -2.48 4.07 -8.46
CA ARG A 152 -3.07 2.74 -8.70
C ARG A 152 -2.94 1.78 -7.52
N ALA A 153 -1.72 1.65 -7.01
CA ALA A 153 -1.38 0.82 -5.86
C ALA A 153 -1.20 1.78 -4.68
N LEU A 154 -2.00 1.69 -3.62
CA LEU A 154 -2.08 2.72 -2.58
C LEU A 154 -1.74 2.14 -1.22
N ALA A 155 -0.90 2.81 -0.45
CA ALA A 155 -0.73 2.48 0.96
C ALA A 155 -0.51 3.76 1.79
N ARG A 156 -0.75 3.68 3.08
CA ARG A 156 -0.46 4.76 4.02
C ARG A 156 0.31 4.21 5.22
N ASP A 157 1.35 4.94 5.62
CA ASP A 157 2.00 4.75 6.91
C ASP A 157 1.12 5.36 8.00
N PRO A 158 0.55 4.55 8.92
CA PRO A 158 -0.36 5.06 9.95
C PRO A 158 0.35 5.93 11.00
N ASP A 159 1.65 5.73 11.24
CA ASP A 159 2.40 6.47 12.25
C ASP A 159 2.82 7.86 11.77
N THR A 160 3.17 7.98 10.47
CA THR A 160 3.67 9.24 9.90
C THR A 160 2.65 9.97 9.03
N GLY A 161 1.60 9.28 8.60
CA GLY A 161 0.62 9.79 7.65
C GLY A 161 1.15 9.97 6.22
N VAL A 162 2.34 9.42 5.93
CA VAL A 162 2.92 9.41 4.59
C VAL A 162 2.17 8.40 3.72
N TRP A 163 1.73 8.88 2.56
CA TRP A 163 1.11 8.05 1.53
C TRP A 163 2.16 7.48 0.60
N TRP A 164 1.84 6.34 0.01
CA TRP A 164 2.64 5.65 -0.98
C TRP A 164 1.76 5.31 -2.18
N THR A 165 2.31 5.51 -3.38
CA THR A 165 1.64 5.08 -4.61
C THR A 165 2.62 4.59 -5.67
N GLY A 166 2.12 3.80 -6.60
CA GLY A 166 2.77 3.53 -7.88
C GLY A 166 1.73 3.18 -8.94
N ASP A 167 2.09 3.38 -10.20
CA ASP A 167 1.34 2.90 -11.36
C ASP A 167 2.28 2.17 -12.32
N PHE A 168 1.86 1.02 -12.85
CA PHE A 168 2.60 0.20 -13.83
C PHE A 168 4.13 0.31 -13.77
N TYR A 169 4.72 1.08 -14.70
CA TYR A 169 6.16 1.26 -14.92
C TYR A 169 6.74 2.46 -14.16
N ASP A 170 5.89 3.27 -13.55
CA ASP A 170 6.30 4.48 -12.86
C ASP A 170 7.03 4.12 -11.56
N PRO A 171 7.84 5.05 -11.01
CA PRO A 171 8.44 4.86 -9.70
C PRO A 171 7.42 4.58 -8.60
N ILE A 172 7.92 4.18 -7.43
CA ILE A 172 7.17 4.30 -6.20
C ILE A 172 7.34 5.74 -5.70
N TYR A 173 6.22 6.38 -5.37
CA TYR A 173 6.15 7.72 -4.82
C TYR A 173 5.75 7.61 -3.35
N SER A 174 6.48 8.29 -2.48
CA SER A 174 5.99 8.68 -1.16
C SER A 174 5.50 10.13 -1.21
N PHE A 175 4.40 10.45 -0.56
CA PHE A 175 3.88 11.81 -0.55
C PHE A 175 3.09 12.15 0.72
N THR A 176 3.02 13.43 1.05
CA THR A 176 2.04 13.97 2.02
C THR A 176 1.01 14.78 1.27
N SER A 177 -0.23 14.84 1.77
CA SER A 177 -1.29 15.65 1.19
C SER A 177 -2.37 15.94 2.24
N PRO A 178 -2.83 17.19 2.45
CA PRO A 178 -2.37 18.47 1.91
C PRO A 178 -1.34 19.21 2.82
N PRO A 179 -0.35 19.96 2.26
CA PRO A 179 -0.07 20.17 0.83
C PRO A 179 0.63 18.96 0.19
N LEU A 180 0.50 18.83 -1.15
CA LEU A 180 1.19 17.79 -1.90
C LEU A 180 2.71 18.01 -1.87
N VAL A 181 3.42 17.12 -1.17
CA VAL A 181 4.89 17.05 -1.18
C VAL A 181 5.27 15.64 -1.60
N VAL A 182 6.12 15.51 -2.61
CA VAL A 182 6.43 14.24 -3.26
C VAL A 182 7.92 13.95 -3.16
N LEU A 183 8.25 12.72 -2.78
CA LEU A 183 9.58 12.12 -2.89
C LEU A 183 9.44 10.84 -3.74
N THR A 184 10.32 10.69 -4.73
CA THR A 184 10.26 9.60 -5.70
C THR A 184 11.46 8.68 -5.56
N THR A 185 11.25 7.39 -5.80
CA THR A 185 12.37 6.49 -6.09
C THR A 185 12.84 6.62 -7.53
N THR A 186 13.92 5.92 -7.88
CA THR A 186 14.19 5.62 -9.30
C THR A 186 13.13 4.66 -9.82
N PRO A 187 12.72 4.76 -11.11
CA PRO A 187 11.88 3.75 -11.75
C PRO A 187 12.47 2.36 -11.54
N ASP A 188 11.61 1.42 -11.19
CA ASP A 188 11.98 0.04 -10.93
C ASP A 188 11.62 -0.88 -12.12
N ALA A 189 12.05 -2.14 -12.04
CA ALA A 189 11.74 -3.15 -13.07
C ALA A 189 10.39 -3.84 -12.83
N VAL A 190 9.56 -3.36 -11.90
CA VAL A 190 8.25 -3.95 -11.61
C VAL A 190 7.24 -3.34 -12.57
N TYR A 191 6.67 -4.17 -13.43
CA TYR A 191 5.96 -3.71 -14.63
C TYR A 191 4.46 -3.46 -14.44
N ALA A 192 3.87 -3.96 -13.35
CA ALA A 192 2.42 -3.90 -13.13
C ALA A 192 2.07 -3.80 -11.65
N LYS A 193 2.48 -2.71 -11.00
CA LYS A 193 2.11 -2.37 -9.62
C LYS A 193 0.59 -2.15 -9.54
N TYR A 194 -0.12 -3.02 -8.82
CA TYR A 194 -1.59 -3.05 -8.80
C TYR A 194 -2.09 -3.55 -7.43
N GLY A 195 -1.80 -2.77 -6.39
CA GLY A 195 -2.00 -3.15 -4.99
C GLY A 195 -0.75 -2.80 -4.16
N MET A 196 -0.91 -2.09 -3.05
CA MET A 196 0.17 -1.82 -2.11
C MET A 196 -0.33 -1.88 -0.67
N ALA A 197 0.46 -2.42 0.26
CA ALA A 197 0.11 -2.37 1.67
C ALA A 197 1.31 -1.99 2.54
N PHE A 198 1.06 -1.24 3.60
CA PHE A 198 2.10 -0.84 4.57
C PHE A 198 2.07 -1.80 5.76
N ASP A 199 3.15 -2.55 5.94
CA ASP A 199 3.33 -3.53 7.00
C ASP A 199 4.10 -2.90 8.16
N ILE A 200 3.36 -2.56 9.21
CA ILE A 200 3.90 -2.09 10.49
C ILE A 200 4.19 -3.23 11.48
N CYS A 201 3.66 -4.43 11.25
CA CYS A 201 3.69 -5.51 12.22
C CYS A 201 4.95 -6.38 12.13
N SER A 202 5.63 -6.38 10.99
CA SER A 202 6.89 -7.10 10.83
C SER A 202 7.91 -6.65 11.89
N PRO A 203 8.49 -7.58 12.69
CA PRO A 203 9.46 -7.23 13.73
C PRO A 203 10.71 -6.51 13.20
N ASP A 204 10.99 -6.73 11.92
CA ASP A 204 12.07 -6.12 11.17
C ASP A 204 11.55 -5.11 10.13
N GLY A 205 10.30 -4.69 10.23
CA GLY A 205 9.70 -3.64 9.42
C GLY A 205 10.12 -2.22 9.87
N PRO A 206 9.39 -1.18 9.39
CA PRO A 206 8.22 -1.30 8.52
C PRO A 206 8.57 -1.67 7.07
N TRP A 207 7.63 -2.28 6.35
CA TRP A 207 7.78 -2.70 4.96
C TRP A 207 6.63 -2.22 4.08
N LEU A 208 6.89 -2.08 2.79
CA LEU A 208 5.84 -1.98 1.78
C LEU A 208 5.74 -3.30 1.03
N TRP A 209 4.52 -3.81 0.87
CA TRP A 209 4.24 -4.96 0.03
C TRP A 209 3.55 -4.49 -1.24
N VAL A 210 4.19 -4.73 -2.37
CA VAL A 210 3.72 -4.26 -3.68
C VAL A 210 3.28 -5.46 -4.51
N PHE A 211 2.02 -5.47 -4.93
CA PHE A 211 1.49 -6.51 -5.79
C PHE A 211 1.86 -6.27 -7.25
N GLU A 212 2.56 -7.23 -7.85
CA GLU A 212 2.85 -7.27 -9.28
C GLU A 212 1.85 -8.18 -10.00
N GLN A 213 0.89 -7.56 -10.69
CA GLN A 213 -0.23 -8.23 -11.31
C GLN A 213 0.17 -9.25 -12.39
N ASN A 214 1.17 -8.94 -13.21
CA ASN A 214 1.56 -9.80 -14.34
C ASN A 214 2.22 -11.11 -13.91
N LEU A 215 2.94 -11.08 -12.78
CA LEU A 215 3.65 -12.25 -12.27
C LEU A 215 2.91 -12.90 -11.10
N TYR A 216 1.85 -12.28 -10.59
CA TYR A 216 1.14 -12.71 -9.38
C TYR A 216 2.11 -12.86 -8.21
N VAL A 217 2.87 -11.80 -7.95
CA VAL A 217 3.92 -11.79 -6.93
C VAL A 217 3.78 -10.56 -6.05
N LEU A 218 3.81 -10.76 -4.74
CA LEU A 218 4.02 -9.70 -3.78
C LEU A 218 5.52 -9.50 -3.59
N ARG A 219 5.96 -8.25 -3.69
CA ARG A 219 7.36 -7.86 -3.56
C ARG A 219 7.52 -6.93 -2.36
N GLN A 220 8.49 -7.23 -1.52
CA GLN A 220 8.83 -6.37 -0.42
C GLN A 220 9.70 -5.20 -0.88
N PHE A 221 9.33 -4.02 -0.44
CA PHE A 221 10.03 -2.78 -0.65
C PHE A 221 10.40 -2.15 0.69
N ASP A 222 11.64 -1.67 0.80
CA ASP A 222 12.16 -0.95 1.97
C ASP A 222 11.81 0.54 1.85
N PRO A 223 10.86 1.06 2.66
CA PRO A 223 10.44 2.47 2.58
C PRO A 223 11.52 3.44 3.07
N VAL A 224 12.56 2.97 3.76
CA VAL A 224 13.68 3.80 4.25
C VAL A 224 14.81 3.83 3.23
N ALA A 225 15.19 2.66 2.70
CA ALA A 225 16.25 2.55 1.70
C ALA A 225 15.78 2.88 0.27
N LEU A 226 14.47 2.95 0.05
CA LEU A 226 13.83 3.26 -1.23
C LEU A 226 14.19 2.24 -2.34
N VAL A 227 14.26 0.96 -1.98
CA VAL A 227 14.61 -0.15 -2.88
C VAL A 227 13.85 -1.42 -2.53
N TYR A 228 13.62 -2.30 -3.51
CA TYR A 228 13.16 -3.66 -3.21
C TYR A 228 14.25 -4.44 -2.48
N THR A 229 13.82 -5.24 -1.51
CA THR A 229 14.73 -6.08 -0.71
C THR A 229 15.11 -7.37 -1.44
N GLY A 230 14.42 -7.71 -2.52
CA GLY A 230 14.53 -8.99 -3.20
C GLY A 230 13.70 -10.11 -2.55
N VAL A 231 13.01 -9.82 -1.44
CA VAL A 231 11.99 -10.71 -0.87
C VAL A 231 10.74 -10.63 -1.70
N SER A 232 10.21 -11.80 -2.04
CA SER A 232 8.97 -11.91 -2.77
C SER A 232 8.33 -13.25 -2.53
N CYS A 233 7.03 -13.33 -2.76
CA CYS A 233 6.25 -14.56 -2.69
C CYS A 233 5.25 -14.59 -3.83
N THR A 234 5.03 -15.78 -4.38
CA THR A 234 4.00 -15.99 -5.39
C THR A 234 2.65 -16.06 -4.71
N VAL A 235 1.70 -15.38 -5.31
CA VAL A 235 0.34 -15.24 -4.88
C VAL A 235 -0.52 -16.21 -5.67
N ASN A 236 -1.25 -17.08 -4.99
CA ASN A 236 -2.15 -18.04 -5.63
C ASN A 236 -3.51 -17.98 -4.95
N SER A 237 -4.49 -17.39 -5.63
CA SER A 237 -5.87 -17.26 -5.13
C SER A 237 -6.58 -18.60 -4.98
N GLY A 238 -6.10 -19.66 -5.64
CA GLY A 238 -6.86 -20.90 -5.81
C GLY A 238 -8.10 -20.74 -6.70
N ILE A 239 -8.41 -19.52 -7.17
CA ILE A 239 -9.54 -19.20 -8.03
C ILE A 239 -9.02 -19.07 -9.47
N PRO A 240 -9.49 -19.90 -10.42
CA PRO A 240 -9.07 -19.80 -11.81
C PRO A 240 -9.31 -18.40 -12.38
N SER A 241 -8.35 -17.87 -13.16
CA SER A 241 -8.45 -16.58 -13.87
C SER A 241 -8.65 -15.33 -13.01
N SER A 242 -8.55 -15.42 -11.68
CA SER A 242 -8.57 -14.22 -10.83
C SER A 242 -7.30 -13.42 -11.01
N VAL A 243 -7.44 -12.11 -11.08
CA VAL A 243 -6.32 -11.16 -11.04
C VAL A 243 -6.53 -10.30 -9.80
N ALA A 244 -5.60 -10.33 -8.84
CA ALA A 244 -5.74 -9.49 -7.66
C ALA A 244 -5.67 -8.01 -8.06
N GLY A 245 -6.52 -7.20 -7.43
CA GLY A 245 -6.65 -5.78 -7.70
C GLY A 245 -6.12 -4.90 -6.58
N GLY A 246 -6.21 -5.35 -5.33
CA GLY A 246 -5.81 -4.55 -4.16
C GLY A 246 -4.82 -5.26 -3.28
N CYS A 247 -4.30 -4.54 -2.29
CA CYS A 247 -3.49 -5.12 -1.24
C CYS A 247 -3.74 -4.33 0.04
N CYS A 248 -3.99 -5.00 1.15
CA CYS A 248 -4.13 -4.37 2.46
C CYS A 248 -3.32 -5.10 3.52
N PHE A 249 -3.09 -4.44 4.65
CA PHE A 249 -2.44 -5.03 5.80
C PHE A 249 -3.25 -4.71 7.05
N ASP A 250 -3.72 -5.74 7.74
CA ASP A 250 -4.43 -5.62 9.01
C ASP A 250 -3.52 -6.09 10.15
N ASP A 251 -3.48 -5.33 11.24
CA ASP A 251 -2.60 -5.58 12.38
C ASP A 251 -2.94 -6.88 13.13
N HIS A 252 -4.16 -7.40 12.93
CA HIS A 252 -4.65 -8.64 13.51
C HIS A 252 -4.66 -9.82 12.52
N ARG A 253 -4.64 -9.56 11.21
CA ARG A 253 -4.83 -10.60 10.17
C ARG A 253 -3.67 -10.71 9.18
N GLY A 254 -2.70 -9.81 9.23
CA GLY A 254 -1.59 -9.77 8.27
C GLY A 254 -2.03 -9.26 6.90
N LEU A 255 -1.36 -9.73 5.85
CA LEU A 255 -1.51 -9.24 4.48
C LEU A 255 -2.76 -9.83 3.80
N CYS A 256 -3.56 -8.98 3.16
CA CYS A 256 -4.75 -9.31 2.37
C CYS A 256 -4.62 -8.78 0.93
N TRP A 257 -5.17 -9.48 -0.06
CA TRP A 257 -5.05 -9.15 -1.49
C TRP A 257 -6.14 -9.81 -2.33
#